data_AF-A0AAN6Y039-F1
#
_entry.id   AF-A0AAN6Y039-F1
#
_cell.length_a   1.000
_cell.length_b   1.000
_cell.length_c   1.000
_cell.angle_alpha   90.00
_cell.angle_beta   90.00
_cell.angle_gamma   90.00
#
_symmetry.space_group_name_H-M   'P 1'
#
loop_
_entity.id
_entity.type
_entity.pdbx_description
1 polymer ?
#
loop_
_entity_poly.entity_id
_entity_poly.type
_entity_poly.pdbx_seq_one_letter_code
_entity_poly.pdbx_strand_id
1 'polypeptide(L)'
;MVSIRVRGFLPLLSLRGANPIRSPIALSPRHHDAACVHRRTEQRCRSSIAPIAAWQASWSEKQLKQALSEAQLTKEGVPILRLVPHVYDERCSDWVSTSPRREETPTRLRADEVIKVVSWNLKGWPDVGTTARTAAAMSHLCDRFGSSPGHLAIMLQEVTPPVIQALKNHAWVQKNFIISHISLPITAAVNRRYCNMMVLSRTLPVEDIFRVPFNATTFCRDTLVADLRVAARVETTNPQQQDLLRVCTTHLSPRSPDPDPVLYRLSQLRQVAEILRGKIHPPDTKEKNQNVIGGIVAGDMACKAMSEHEFHKTPEVDLKDVWDDVPSPPAPHTRRVSRVTLGRYRGHTFGYQSNPAYHPYHARHDKFFYTGLVETVPLVNEAEDIVGNFGRLGLGLKTEAEVWERRAEGEDRKSEKVSVPSYIGHEKVLRASSLGKEHGCTKVKAEIWASDHFAITVGVRLARRGMSSEGEQSDKAHTDDAKQDVD
;
A
#
# COMPACT_ATOMS: atom_id res chain seq x y z
N MET A 1 32.01 0.65 -31.65
CA MET A 1 30.77 0.04 -32.17
C MET A 1 30.99 -1.46 -32.22
N VAL A 2 30.41 -2.21 -31.28
CA VAL A 2 30.54 -3.67 -31.21
C VAL A 2 29.16 -4.26 -31.45
N SER A 3 28.99 -4.94 -32.58
CA SER A 3 27.75 -5.53 -33.07
C SER A 3 27.61 -6.96 -32.52
N ILE A 4 26.63 -7.19 -31.66
CA ILE A 4 26.29 -8.53 -31.16
C ILE A 4 25.19 -9.12 -32.07
N ARG A 5 25.53 -10.18 -32.82
CA ARG A 5 24.60 -10.99 -33.62
C ARG A 5 23.81 -11.92 -32.69
N VAL A 6 22.49 -11.78 -32.68
CA VAL A 6 21.57 -12.76 -32.08
C VAL A 6 21.19 -13.78 -33.15
N ARG A 7 21.48 -15.07 -32.91
CA ARG A 7 21.07 -16.19 -33.77
C ARG A 7 19.58 -16.49 -33.53
N GLY A 8 18.81 -16.51 -34.61
CA GLY A 8 17.40 -16.92 -34.63
C GLY A 8 17.24 -18.44 -34.51
N PHE A 9 16.19 -18.86 -33.81
CA PHE A 9 15.72 -20.24 -33.75
C PHE A 9 14.48 -20.37 -34.64
N LEU A 10 14.52 -21.34 -35.56
CA LEU A 10 13.38 -21.80 -36.36
C LEU A 10 12.61 -22.90 -35.60
N PRO A 11 11.30 -23.09 -35.87
CA PRO A 11 10.46 -24.04 -35.16
C PRO A 11 10.51 -25.43 -35.80
N LEU A 12 10.45 -26.47 -34.96
CA LEU A 12 10.21 -27.85 -35.38
C LEU A 12 8.72 -28.18 -35.28
N LEU A 13 8.18 -28.69 -36.38
CA LEU A 13 6.83 -29.24 -36.57
C LEU A 13 6.82 -30.76 -36.37
N SER A 14 5.60 -31.29 -36.13
CA SER A 14 5.14 -32.69 -36.28
C SER A 14 5.49 -33.72 -35.19
N LEU A 15 4.67 -34.70 -34.80
CA LEU A 15 3.31 -35.15 -35.20
C LEU A 15 2.80 -36.17 -34.14
N ARG A 16 1.47 -36.20 -33.96
CA ARG A 16 0.56 -37.33 -33.64
C ARG A 16 0.90 -38.40 -32.58
N GLY A 17 -0.09 -38.64 -31.72
CA GLY A 17 -0.32 -39.92 -31.05
C GLY A 17 -1.60 -39.88 -30.20
N ALA A 18 -2.73 -40.22 -30.81
CA ALA A 18 -4.04 -40.33 -30.15
C ALA A 18 -4.20 -41.70 -29.47
N ASN A 19 -4.88 -41.75 -28.33
CA ASN A 19 -5.77 -42.86 -27.97
C ASN A 19 -6.81 -42.40 -26.92
N PRO A 20 -8.09 -42.83 -27.02
CA PRO A 20 -9.16 -42.41 -26.12
C PRO A 20 -9.53 -43.49 -25.08
N ILE A 21 -10.52 -43.14 -24.25
CA ILE A 21 -11.39 -43.99 -23.40
C ILE A 21 -11.00 -44.05 -21.91
N ARG A 22 -11.78 -43.36 -21.06
CA ARG A 22 -12.67 -43.97 -20.04
C ARG A 22 -13.55 -42.90 -19.38
N SER A 23 -14.85 -43.16 -19.36
CA SER A 23 -15.94 -42.37 -18.78
C SER A 23 -15.99 -42.47 -17.24
N PRO A 24 -16.77 -41.63 -16.54
CA PRO A 24 -16.57 -41.31 -15.14
C PRO A 24 -17.30 -42.24 -14.17
N ILE A 25 -16.68 -42.48 -13.01
CA ILE A 25 -17.30 -43.11 -11.85
C ILE A 25 -18.15 -42.06 -11.13
N ALA A 26 -19.46 -42.32 -11.05
CA ALA A 26 -20.40 -41.59 -10.23
C ALA A 26 -20.10 -41.84 -8.74
N LEU A 27 -19.93 -40.75 -7.97
CA LEU A 27 -19.88 -40.81 -6.50
C LEU A 27 -21.19 -40.25 -5.95
N SER A 28 -21.85 -41.06 -5.12
CA SER A 28 -23.08 -40.73 -4.40
C SER A 28 -22.80 -39.71 -3.29
N PRO A 29 -23.76 -38.81 -2.97
CA PRO A 29 -23.64 -37.93 -1.82
C PRO A 29 -24.07 -38.67 -0.55
N ARG A 30 -23.17 -38.74 0.45
CA ARG A 30 -23.52 -39.08 1.83
C ARG A 30 -23.87 -37.80 2.57
N HIS A 31 -25.13 -37.69 3.00
CA HIS A 31 -25.57 -36.75 4.02
C HIS A 31 -24.93 -37.12 5.36
N HIS A 32 -24.25 -36.17 6.00
CA HIS A 32 -23.88 -36.26 7.41
C HIS A 32 -24.42 -35.05 8.15
N ASP A 33 -25.15 -35.35 9.22
CA ASP A 33 -25.86 -34.44 10.11
C ASP A 33 -24.93 -33.43 10.80
N ALA A 34 -25.20 -32.14 10.56
CA ALA A 34 -24.60 -31.02 11.26
C ALA A 34 -25.60 -30.49 12.30
N ALA A 35 -25.71 -31.17 13.45
CA ALA A 35 -26.57 -30.69 14.55
C ALA A 35 -25.98 -30.82 15.97
N CYS A 36 -24.74 -31.28 16.13
CA CYS A 36 -24.19 -31.56 17.48
C CYS A 36 -22.85 -30.87 17.83
N VAL A 37 -22.55 -29.71 17.23
CA VAL A 37 -21.31 -28.95 17.54
C VAL A 37 -21.59 -27.58 18.18
N HIS A 38 -22.85 -27.12 18.26
CA HIS A 38 -23.16 -25.75 18.70
C HIS A 38 -23.27 -25.53 20.22
N ARG A 39 -23.26 -26.56 21.08
CA ARG A 39 -23.43 -26.36 22.55
C ARG A 39 -22.15 -26.40 23.39
N ARG A 40 -20.95 -26.63 22.81
CA ARG A 40 -19.69 -26.64 23.58
C ARG A 40 -18.81 -25.40 23.40
N THR A 41 -19.20 -24.46 22.54
CA THR A 41 -18.44 -23.23 22.25
C THR A 41 -18.88 -22.02 23.06
N GLU A 42 -20.08 -22.01 23.65
CA GLU A 42 -20.59 -20.83 24.38
C GLU A 42 -20.04 -20.68 25.81
N GLN A 43 -19.50 -21.75 26.41
CA GLN A 43 -19.07 -21.71 27.83
C GLN A 43 -17.59 -21.37 28.03
N ARG A 44 -16.82 -21.15 26.96
CA ARG A 44 -15.40 -20.74 27.01
C ARG A 44 -15.13 -19.27 26.66
N CYS A 45 -16.18 -18.48 26.37
CA CYS A 45 -16.05 -17.08 25.93
C CYS A 45 -16.36 -16.03 27.01
N ARG A 46 -16.46 -16.39 28.30
CA ARG A 46 -16.76 -15.44 29.38
C ARG A 46 -15.58 -15.07 30.30
N SER A 47 -14.34 -15.43 29.96
CA SER A 47 -13.16 -15.14 30.82
C SER A 47 -12.01 -14.39 30.14
N SER A 48 -12.26 -13.65 29.06
CA SER A 48 -11.22 -12.97 28.28
C SER A 48 -11.48 -11.47 28.07
N ILE A 49 -11.87 -10.76 29.14
CA ILE A 49 -11.72 -9.29 29.24
C ILE A 49 -10.41 -8.97 29.97
N ALA A 50 -9.29 -9.47 29.42
CA ALA A 50 -7.95 -9.22 29.94
C ALA A 50 -6.85 -8.90 28.88
N PRO A 51 -7.11 -8.31 27.68
CA PRO A 51 -5.99 -7.96 26.78
C PRO A 51 -5.61 -6.46 26.74
N ILE A 52 -6.29 -5.55 27.45
CA ILE A 52 -5.90 -4.11 27.41
C ILE A 52 -4.73 -3.82 28.37
N ALA A 53 -4.70 -4.42 29.56
CA ALA A 53 -3.67 -4.15 30.57
C ALA A 53 -2.27 -4.71 30.21
N ALA A 54 -2.19 -5.80 29.44
CA ALA A 54 -0.92 -6.43 29.08
C ALA A 54 -0.19 -5.75 27.90
N TRP A 55 -0.89 -4.92 27.12
CA TRP A 55 -0.31 -4.19 25.98
C TRP A 55 0.29 -2.81 26.38
N GLN A 56 -0.11 -2.27 27.53
CA GLN A 56 0.39 -0.99 28.05
C GLN A 56 1.79 -1.07 28.70
N ALA A 57 2.35 -2.27 28.88
CA ALA A 57 3.53 -2.53 29.70
C ALA A 57 4.91 -2.15 29.11
N SER A 58 5.02 -1.11 28.28
CA SER A 58 6.35 -0.61 27.82
C SER A 58 6.49 0.92 27.74
N TRP A 59 5.53 1.63 28.30
CA TRP A 59 5.59 3.08 28.41
C TRP A 59 5.84 3.44 29.87
N SER A 60 6.82 4.32 30.11
CA SER A 60 6.74 5.12 31.31
C SER A 60 5.53 6.04 31.18
N GLU A 61 4.77 6.23 32.26
CA GLU A 61 3.64 7.16 32.31
C GLU A 61 4.00 8.55 31.75
N LYS A 62 5.27 8.97 31.93
CA LYS A 62 5.83 10.21 31.41
C LYS A 62 5.81 10.31 29.87
N GLN A 63 6.17 9.23 29.17
CA GLN A 63 6.18 9.22 27.69
C GLN A 63 4.77 9.24 27.10
N LEU A 64 3.82 8.56 27.76
CA LEU A 64 2.41 8.60 27.39
C LEU A 64 1.83 10.01 27.57
N LYS A 65 2.11 10.64 28.72
CA LYS A 65 1.68 12.02 29.00
C LYS A 65 2.25 13.01 27.98
N GLN A 66 3.52 12.86 27.61
CA GLN A 66 4.13 13.73 26.59
C GLN A 66 3.49 13.56 25.21
N ALA A 67 3.35 12.32 24.72
CA ALA A 67 2.72 12.06 23.41
C ALA A 67 1.26 12.51 23.35
N LEU A 68 0.52 12.36 24.46
CA LEU A 68 -0.85 12.86 24.57
C LEU A 68 -0.92 14.39 24.66
N SER A 69 0.07 15.04 25.27
CA SER A 69 0.15 16.51 25.32
C SER A 69 0.49 17.15 23.97
N GLU A 70 1.18 16.42 23.09
CA GLU A 70 1.55 16.88 21.75
C GLU A 70 0.44 16.60 20.70
N ALA A 71 -0.49 15.68 20.99
CA ALA A 71 -1.61 15.37 20.11
C ALA A 71 -2.66 16.48 20.16
N GLN A 72 -2.96 17.07 19.01
CA GLN A 72 -4.08 17.99 18.88
C GLN A 72 -5.36 17.19 18.63
N LEU A 73 -6.40 17.39 19.43
CA LEU A 73 -7.69 16.75 19.19
C LEU A 73 -8.44 17.51 18.09
N THR A 74 -9.02 16.80 17.13
CA THR A 74 -10.03 17.39 16.25
C THR A 74 -11.25 17.82 17.07
N LYS A 75 -12.17 18.57 16.44
CA LYS A 75 -13.50 18.84 17.03
C LYS A 75 -14.26 17.55 17.42
N GLU A 76 -13.89 16.43 16.80
CA GLU A 76 -14.48 15.11 17.02
C GLU A 76 -13.66 14.26 18.02
N GLY A 77 -12.63 14.85 18.65
CA GLY A 77 -11.77 14.14 19.61
C GLY A 77 -10.76 13.18 18.99
N VAL A 78 -10.53 13.25 17.67
CA VAL A 78 -9.54 12.39 17.00
C VAL A 78 -8.16 13.02 17.17
N PRO A 79 -7.16 12.30 17.70
CA PRO A 79 -5.82 12.86 17.83
C PRO A 79 -5.18 13.04 16.44
N ILE A 80 -4.63 14.22 16.19
CA ILE A 80 -3.79 14.52 15.04
C ILE A 80 -2.38 14.78 15.53
N LEU A 81 -1.42 14.06 14.95
CA LEU A 81 0.00 14.27 15.18
C LEU A 81 0.61 14.95 13.96
N ARG A 82 0.92 16.25 14.07
CA ARG A 82 1.71 16.94 13.06
C ARG A 82 3.16 16.44 13.11
N LEU A 83 3.75 16.20 11.95
CA LEU A 83 5.12 15.73 11.80
C LEU A 83 6.01 16.86 11.30
N VAL A 84 7.29 16.76 11.65
CA VAL A 84 8.33 17.62 11.08
C VAL A 84 9.07 16.80 10.02
N PRO A 85 8.97 17.15 8.73
CA PRO A 85 9.72 16.45 7.69
C PRO A 85 11.22 16.68 7.87
N HIS A 86 12.02 15.80 7.27
CA HIS A 86 13.47 15.89 7.29
C HIS A 86 14.02 15.87 5.87
N VAL A 87 15.10 16.61 5.65
CA VAL A 87 15.84 16.67 4.41
C VAL A 87 17.30 16.36 4.68
N TYR A 88 17.97 15.65 3.78
CA TYR A 88 19.40 15.43 3.90
C TYR A 88 20.16 16.70 3.53
N ASP A 89 20.96 17.23 4.46
CA ASP A 89 21.86 18.35 4.23
C ASP A 89 23.28 17.81 4.02
N GLU A 90 23.76 17.93 2.78
CA GLU A 90 25.09 17.46 2.38
C GLU A 90 26.21 18.14 3.17
N ARG A 91 26.01 19.38 3.65
CA ARG A 91 27.04 20.16 4.36
C ARG A 91 27.38 19.57 5.72
N CYS A 92 26.38 19.03 6.42
CA CYS A 92 26.57 18.33 7.70
C CYS A 92 26.52 16.81 7.55
N SER A 93 26.30 16.30 6.34
CA SER A 93 26.13 14.87 6.05
C SER A 93 25.06 14.21 6.92
N ASP A 94 23.98 14.94 7.25
CA ASP A 94 22.92 14.48 8.15
C ASP A 94 21.52 14.90 7.70
N TRP A 95 20.50 14.25 8.27
CA TRP A 95 19.10 14.57 8.07
C TRP A 95 18.67 15.68 9.03
N VAL A 96 18.39 16.86 8.51
CA VAL A 96 17.95 18.03 9.27
C VAL A 96 16.44 18.21 9.14
N SER A 97 15.81 18.64 10.23
CA SER A 97 14.38 18.98 10.21
C SER A 97 14.13 20.17 9.29
N THR A 98 13.13 20.06 8.41
CA THR A 98 12.71 21.18 7.57
C THR A 98 11.75 22.04 8.36
N SER A 99 12.20 23.21 8.81
CA SER A 99 11.28 24.25 9.24
C SER A 99 10.44 24.69 8.03
N PRO A 100 9.13 24.96 8.20
CA PRO A 100 8.32 25.52 7.12
C PRO A 100 8.99 26.82 6.64
N ARG A 101 9.47 26.81 5.39
CA ARG A 101 10.21 27.92 4.79
C ARG A 101 9.27 29.13 4.71
N ARG A 102 9.52 30.17 5.52
CA ARG A 102 8.65 31.35 5.62
C ARG A 102 8.82 32.37 4.50
N GLU A 103 9.88 32.31 3.69
CA GLU A 103 10.34 33.50 2.95
C GLU A 103 10.57 33.35 1.43
N GLU A 104 10.53 32.14 0.85
CA GLU A 104 10.57 32.01 -0.61
C GLU A 104 9.17 31.85 -1.17
N THR A 105 8.86 32.52 -2.29
CA THR A 105 7.59 32.37 -3.01
C THR A 105 7.33 30.87 -3.20
N PRO A 106 6.35 30.31 -2.48
CA PRO A 106 6.26 28.87 -2.36
C PRO A 106 5.82 28.32 -3.71
N THR A 107 6.62 27.40 -4.25
CA THR A 107 6.24 26.60 -5.42
C THR A 107 4.83 26.09 -5.21
N ARG A 108 4.00 26.11 -6.25
CA ARG A 108 2.64 25.58 -6.21
C ARG A 108 2.45 24.64 -7.38
N LEU A 109 1.72 23.56 -7.15
CA LEU A 109 1.41 22.59 -8.19
C LEU A 109 0.41 23.20 -9.17
N ARG A 110 0.75 23.23 -10.45
CA ARG A 110 -0.18 23.64 -11.50
C ARG A 110 -1.15 22.50 -11.81
N ALA A 111 -2.33 22.84 -12.34
CA ALA A 111 -3.37 21.85 -12.58
C ALA A 111 -2.98 20.78 -13.63
N ASP A 112 -2.12 21.16 -14.59
CA ASP A 112 -1.62 20.30 -15.66
C ASP A 112 -0.38 19.47 -15.27
N GLU A 113 0.22 19.75 -14.11
CA GLU A 113 1.37 18.99 -13.62
C GLU A 113 0.93 17.63 -13.07
N VAL A 114 1.67 16.59 -13.48
CA VAL A 114 1.44 15.23 -13.03
C VAL A 114 2.32 14.94 -11.82
N ILE A 115 1.69 14.56 -10.71
CA ILE A 115 2.35 13.92 -9.57
C ILE A 115 2.36 12.43 -9.80
N LYS A 116 3.55 11.84 -9.80
CA LYS A 116 3.73 10.40 -9.79
C LYS A 116 3.54 9.90 -8.37
N VAL A 117 2.69 8.90 -8.16
CA VAL A 117 2.46 8.31 -6.84
C VAL A 117 2.84 6.83 -6.90
N VAL A 118 3.66 6.39 -5.95
CA VAL A 118 4.05 4.99 -5.77
C VAL A 118 3.58 4.55 -4.38
N SER A 119 3.03 3.35 -4.27
CA SER A 119 2.75 2.71 -2.99
C SER A 119 3.39 1.33 -2.91
N TRP A 120 4.06 1.04 -1.79
CA TRP A 120 4.75 -0.23 -1.59
C TRP A 120 4.75 -0.66 -0.12
N ASN A 121 4.09 -1.77 0.17
CA ASN A 121 4.29 -2.49 1.43
C ASN A 121 5.64 -3.21 1.36
N LEU A 122 6.61 -2.79 2.19
CA LEU A 122 7.97 -3.35 2.19
C LEU A 122 8.13 -4.55 3.13
N LYS A 123 7.04 -4.99 3.79
CA LYS A 123 7.08 -6.23 4.57
C LYS A 123 7.49 -7.37 3.63
N GLY A 124 8.53 -8.07 4.04
CA GLY A 124 8.77 -9.41 3.52
C GLY A 124 8.68 -10.37 4.66
N TRP A 125 8.05 -11.49 4.36
CA TRP A 125 8.02 -12.62 5.24
C TRP A 125 8.99 -13.68 4.72
N PRO A 126 10.02 -14.06 5.49
CA PRO A 126 10.39 -13.56 6.82
C PRO A 126 11.13 -12.20 6.77
N ASP A 127 11.23 -11.50 7.91
CA ASP A 127 11.93 -10.21 8.08
C ASP A 127 13.45 -10.40 7.97
N VAL A 128 13.89 -10.73 6.76
CA VAL A 128 15.22 -11.19 6.38
C VAL A 128 15.76 -10.23 5.33
N GLY A 129 17.02 -9.83 5.49
CA GLY A 129 17.71 -8.96 4.55
C GLY A 129 17.00 -7.61 4.31
N THR A 130 16.26 -7.11 5.31
CA THR A 130 15.37 -5.95 5.18
C THR A 130 16.07 -4.72 4.63
N THR A 131 17.29 -4.42 5.10
CA THR A 131 18.11 -3.32 4.57
C THR A 131 18.45 -3.50 3.09
N ALA A 132 18.91 -4.69 2.69
CA ALA A 132 19.27 -4.99 1.29
C ALA A 132 18.04 -4.95 0.37
N ARG A 133 16.89 -5.44 0.86
CA ARG A 133 15.61 -5.42 0.15
C ARG A 133 15.09 -4.01 -0.06
N THR A 134 15.14 -3.17 0.97
CA THR A 134 14.78 -1.74 0.85
C THR A 134 15.72 -1.00 -0.09
N ALA A 135 17.03 -1.25 -0.01
CA ALA A 135 18.00 -0.65 -0.92
C ALA A 135 17.72 -1.05 -2.38
N ALA A 136 17.47 -2.34 -2.64
CA ALA A 136 17.10 -2.82 -3.97
C ALA A 136 15.78 -2.22 -4.48
N ALA A 137 14.78 -2.09 -3.62
CA ALA A 137 13.52 -1.42 -3.96
C ALA A 137 13.75 0.05 -4.36
N MET A 138 14.56 0.80 -3.60
CA MET A 138 14.85 2.21 -3.92
C MET A 138 15.73 2.37 -5.16
N SER A 139 16.69 1.47 -5.37
CA SER A 139 17.50 1.45 -6.61
C SER A 139 16.62 1.16 -7.82
N HIS A 140 15.70 0.20 -7.70
CA HIS A 140 14.71 -0.07 -8.73
C HIS A 140 13.85 1.16 -9.04
N LEU A 141 13.32 1.85 -8.03
CA LEU A 141 12.58 3.10 -8.25
C LEU A 141 13.47 4.18 -8.91
N CYS A 142 14.75 4.30 -8.54
CA CYS A 142 15.69 5.19 -9.20
C CYS A 142 15.84 4.86 -10.69
N ASP A 143 15.93 3.59 -11.06
CA ASP A 143 16.03 3.16 -12.45
C ASP A 143 14.76 3.49 -13.25
N ARG A 144 13.59 3.33 -12.62
CA ARG A 144 12.27 3.56 -13.27
C ARG A 144 11.92 5.05 -13.40
N PHE A 145 12.27 5.86 -12.41
CA PHE A 145 11.91 7.28 -12.35
C PHE A 145 13.07 8.24 -12.68
N GLY A 146 14.29 7.72 -12.84
CA GLY A 146 15.48 8.48 -13.13
C GLY A 146 16.14 9.13 -11.90
N SER A 147 17.34 9.68 -12.11
CA SER A 147 18.13 10.32 -11.05
C SER A 147 17.52 11.62 -10.50
N SER A 148 16.57 12.21 -11.23
CA SER A 148 15.77 13.37 -10.81
C SER A 148 14.29 13.10 -11.15
N PRO A 149 13.49 12.60 -10.19
CA PRO A 149 12.19 12.00 -10.49
C PRO A 149 11.06 12.99 -10.78
N GLY A 150 11.31 14.30 -10.69
CA GLY A 150 10.27 15.33 -10.77
C GLY A 150 9.32 15.26 -9.58
N HIS A 151 8.02 15.47 -9.79
CA HIS A 151 6.99 15.35 -8.74
C HIS A 151 6.69 13.88 -8.46
N LEU A 152 7.30 13.31 -7.42
CA LEU A 152 7.12 11.92 -7.02
C LEU A 152 6.82 11.82 -5.52
N ALA A 153 5.77 11.09 -5.17
CA ALA A 153 5.44 10.71 -3.80
C ALA A 153 5.51 9.18 -3.66
N ILE A 154 6.37 8.70 -2.76
CA ILE A 154 6.53 7.27 -2.46
C ILE A 154 5.92 7.00 -1.08
N MET A 155 4.91 6.13 -1.04
CA MET A 155 4.15 5.72 0.12
C MET A 155 4.58 4.33 0.56
N LEU A 156 5.11 4.22 1.76
CA LEU A 156 5.67 2.98 2.28
C LEU A 156 4.88 2.49 3.49
N GLN A 157 4.50 1.22 3.48
CA GLN A 157 3.85 0.55 4.61
C GLN A 157 4.76 -0.51 5.22
N GLU A 158 4.50 -0.83 6.49
CA GLU A 158 5.32 -1.76 7.30
C GLU A 158 6.80 -1.35 7.38
N VAL A 159 7.06 -0.06 7.53
CA VAL A 159 8.40 0.50 7.65
C VAL A 159 8.94 0.25 9.05
N THR A 160 9.98 -0.58 9.16
CA THR A 160 10.69 -0.91 10.41
C THR A 160 11.94 -0.04 10.57
N PRO A 161 12.62 -0.01 11.75
CA PRO A 161 13.84 0.77 11.91
C PRO A 161 14.96 0.44 10.88
N PRO A 162 15.22 -0.84 10.52
CA PRO A 162 16.13 -1.16 9.43
C PRO A 162 15.75 -0.58 8.06
N VAL A 163 14.44 -0.48 7.75
CA VAL A 163 13.96 0.17 6.52
C VAL A 163 14.27 1.67 6.56
N ILE A 164 13.99 2.35 7.68
CA ILE A 164 14.30 3.78 7.85
C ILE A 164 15.80 4.02 7.67
N GLN A 165 16.65 3.18 8.28
CA GLN A 165 18.09 3.31 8.15
C GLN A 165 18.57 3.09 6.71
N ALA A 166 17.98 2.13 5.98
CA ALA A 166 18.28 1.90 4.58
C ALA A 166 17.90 3.11 3.71
N LEU A 167 16.71 3.69 3.93
CA LEU A 167 16.26 4.90 3.24
C LEU A 167 17.18 6.08 3.50
N LYS A 168 17.56 6.30 4.78
CA LYS A 168 18.47 7.37 5.19
C LYS A 168 19.84 7.29 4.53
N ASN A 169 20.31 6.08 4.21
CA ASN A 169 21.61 5.82 3.61
C ASN A 169 21.59 5.72 2.08
N HIS A 170 20.41 5.72 1.45
CA HIS A 170 20.30 5.56 0.00
C HIS A 170 20.56 6.90 -0.72
N ALA A 171 21.62 6.97 -1.54
CA ALA A 171 22.07 8.22 -2.16
C ALA A 171 20.98 8.92 -3.01
N TRP A 172 20.19 8.17 -3.78
CA TRP A 172 19.07 8.74 -4.55
C TRP A 172 17.99 9.35 -3.65
N VAL A 173 17.76 8.77 -2.46
CA VAL A 173 16.79 9.26 -1.49
C VAL A 173 17.31 10.55 -0.84
N GLN A 174 18.55 10.52 -0.35
CA GLN A 174 19.23 11.69 0.21
C GLN A 174 19.18 12.89 -0.74
N LYS A 175 19.53 12.68 -2.02
CA LYS A 175 19.61 13.75 -3.02
C LYS A 175 18.26 14.38 -3.36
N ASN A 176 17.21 13.57 -3.54
CA ASN A 176 16.00 14.01 -4.22
C ASN A 176 14.79 14.23 -3.31
N PHE A 177 14.81 13.74 -2.07
CA PHE A 177 13.59 13.64 -1.28
C PHE A 177 13.68 14.32 0.08
N ILE A 178 12.50 14.65 0.60
CA ILE A 178 12.22 14.83 2.02
C ILE A 178 11.55 13.56 2.55
N ILE A 179 11.74 13.27 3.83
CA ILE A 179 11.13 12.11 4.49
C ILE A 179 10.24 12.57 5.65
N SER A 180 9.09 11.91 5.84
CA SER A 180 8.12 12.36 6.84
C SER A 180 8.62 12.24 8.29
N HIS A 181 9.56 11.33 8.57
CA HIS A 181 10.23 11.18 9.86
C HIS A 181 11.51 10.33 9.74
N ILE A 182 12.45 10.50 10.67
CA ILE A 182 13.74 9.77 10.72
C ILE A 182 13.78 8.65 11.78
N SER A 183 12.70 8.49 12.54
CA SER A 183 12.54 7.49 13.59
C SER A 183 11.08 7.12 13.71
N LEU A 184 10.79 5.90 14.18
CA LEU A 184 9.40 5.48 14.41
C LEU A 184 8.67 6.52 15.29
N PRO A 185 7.45 6.96 14.90
CA PRO A 185 6.68 7.89 15.70
C PRO A 185 6.42 7.33 17.09
N ILE A 186 6.82 8.06 18.13
CA ILE A 186 6.57 7.68 19.52
C ILE A 186 5.18 8.20 19.89
N THR A 187 4.11 7.48 19.55
CA THR A 187 2.78 7.78 20.09
C THR A 187 2.15 6.57 20.74
N ALA A 188 1.29 6.84 21.73
CA ALA A 188 0.52 5.83 22.46
C ALA A 188 -0.25 4.86 21.55
N ALA A 189 -0.58 5.31 20.33
CA ALA A 189 -1.38 4.62 19.35
C ALA A 189 -0.56 3.97 18.22
N VAL A 190 0.78 4.09 18.17
CA VAL A 190 1.63 3.59 17.07
C VAL A 190 2.53 2.46 17.57
N ASN A 191 2.47 1.31 16.89
CA ASN A 191 3.23 0.12 17.26
C ASN A 191 4.72 0.37 17.01
N ARG A 192 5.56 0.12 18.01
CA ARG A 192 7.04 0.29 17.91
C ARG A 192 7.72 -0.67 16.93
N ARG A 193 6.97 -1.54 16.25
CA ARG A 193 7.55 -2.49 15.29
C ARG A 193 7.63 -1.92 13.89
N TYR A 194 6.62 -1.17 13.45
CA TYR A 194 6.58 -0.60 12.12
C TYR A 194 5.59 0.57 12.04
N CYS A 195 5.75 1.42 11.03
CA CYS A 195 4.84 2.52 10.73
C CYS A 195 4.56 2.64 9.22
N ASN A 196 3.72 3.61 8.87
CA ASN A 196 3.63 4.13 7.52
C ASN A 196 4.57 5.33 7.37
N MET A 197 5.27 5.44 6.23
CA MET A 197 6.21 6.52 5.91
C MET A 197 5.93 7.06 4.51
N MET A 198 6.25 8.34 4.30
CA MET A 198 6.25 8.96 2.97
C MET A 198 7.64 9.50 2.67
N VAL A 199 8.09 9.27 1.44
CA VAL A 199 9.30 9.82 0.85
C VAL A 199 8.85 10.70 -0.32
N LEU A 200 8.91 12.01 -0.14
CA LEU A 200 8.31 13.01 -1.05
C LEU A 200 9.41 13.77 -1.78
N SER A 201 9.31 13.93 -3.09
CA SER A 201 10.31 14.66 -3.86
C SER A 201 10.43 16.10 -3.35
N ARG A 202 11.65 16.63 -3.30
CA ARG A 202 11.94 18.03 -2.92
C ARG A 202 11.24 19.05 -3.83
N THR A 203 10.78 18.64 -5.01
CA THR A 203 10.04 19.50 -5.94
C THR A 203 8.55 19.60 -5.60
N LEU A 204 8.02 18.74 -4.71
CA LEU A 204 6.63 18.80 -4.30
C LEU A 204 6.41 19.97 -3.33
N PRO A 205 5.34 20.76 -3.51
CA PRO A 205 5.05 21.90 -2.66
C PRO A 205 4.33 21.48 -1.38
N VAL A 206 5.03 20.76 -0.52
CA VAL A 206 4.47 20.21 0.73
C VAL A 206 4.17 21.33 1.73
N GLU A 207 2.91 21.42 2.14
CA GLU A 207 2.41 22.38 3.13
C GLU A 207 2.50 21.83 4.55
N ASP A 208 1.98 20.62 4.74
CA ASP A 208 1.88 19.98 6.04
C ASP A 208 2.00 18.47 5.89
N ILE A 209 2.49 17.82 6.94
CA ILE A 209 2.52 16.37 7.07
C ILE A 209 2.00 16.02 8.45
N PHE A 210 0.97 15.19 8.52
CA PHE A 210 0.39 14.79 9.80
C PHE A 210 -0.16 13.36 9.77
N ARG A 211 -0.37 12.78 10.95
CA ARG A 211 -0.89 11.43 11.13
C ARG A 211 -2.23 11.50 11.83
N VAL A 212 -3.16 10.68 11.36
CA VAL A 212 -4.47 10.47 11.96
C VAL A 212 -4.58 8.99 12.34
N PRO A 213 -4.42 8.63 13.63
CA PRO A 213 -4.65 7.28 14.12
C PRO A 213 -6.11 6.88 13.95
N PHE A 214 -6.36 5.65 13.52
CA PHE A 214 -7.72 5.13 13.51
C PHE A 214 -8.19 4.83 14.92
N ASN A 215 -9.48 5.10 15.17
CA ASN A 215 -10.10 4.83 16.46
C ASN A 215 -10.00 3.34 16.82
N ALA A 216 -9.55 3.06 18.04
CA ALA A 216 -9.56 1.73 18.66
C ALA A 216 -8.86 0.61 17.86
N THR A 217 -7.68 0.87 17.27
CA THR A 217 -6.91 -0.21 16.61
C THR A 217 -6.04 -0.97 17.60
N THR A 218 -6.15 -2.30 17.59
CA THR A 218 -5.15 -3.18 18.24
C THR A 218 -3.83 -3.20 17.47
N PHE A 219 -3.83 -2.87 16.18
CA PHE A 219 -2.64 -2.87 15.33
C PHE A 219 -2.02 -1.50 15.12
N CYS A 220 -2.46 -0.49 15.85
CA CYS A 220 -1.86 0.83 15.81
C CYS A 220 -1.83 1.42 14.40
N ARG A 221 -2.94 1.28 13.67
CA ARG A 221 -3.07 1.72 12.28
C ARG A 221 -3.44 3.19 12.23
N ASP A 222 -3.01 3.84 11.17
CA ASP A 222 -3.23 5.26 10.92
C ASP A 222 -3.30 5.57 9.42
N THR A 223 -3.66 6.81 9.14
CA THR A 223 -3.42 7.45 7.85
C THR A 223 -2.32 8.49 8.04
N LEU A 224 -1.25 8.38 7.26
CA LEU A 224 -0.24 9.43 7.13
C LEU A 224 -0.63 10.31 5.94
N VAL A 225 -0.71 11.61 6.18
CA VAL A 225 -1.23 12.62 5.25
C VAL A 225 -0.13 13.62 4.92
N ALA A 226 -0.03 14.00 3.65
CA ALA A 226 0.74 15.13 3.17
C ALA A 226 -0.16 16.04 2.34
N ASP A 227 -0.23 17.32 2.72
CA ASP A 227 -0.97 18.33 1.97
C ASP A 227 -0.04 19.05 1.00
N LEU A 228 -0.45 19.15 -0.27
CA LEU A 228 0.32 19.78 -1.34
C LEU A 228 -0.36 21.08 -1.78
N ARG A 229 0.38 22.19 -1.84
CA ARG A 229 -0.15 23.47 -2.30
C ARG A 229 -0.44 23.44 -3.79
N VAL A 230 -1.62 23.93 -4.17
CA VAL A 230 -2.03 24.04 -5.57
C VAL A 230 -2.03 25.51 -5.99
N ALA A 231 -1.65 25.78 -7.24
CA ALA A 231 -1.73 27.11 -7.82
C ALA A 231 -3.20 27.57 -7.83
N ALA A 232 -3.44 28.82 -7.43
CA ALA A 232 -4.80 29.35 -7.37
C ALA A 232 -5.46 29.18 -8.74
N ARG A 233 -6.68 28.63 -8.75
CA ARG A 233 -7.48 28.64 -9.96
C ARG A 233 -7.88 30.09 -10.22
N VAL A 234 -7.82 30.52 -11.48
CA VAL A 234 -8.02 31.91 -11.94
C VAL A 234 -9.39 32.51 -11.51
N GLU A 235 -10.28 31.71 -10.92
CA GLU A 235 -11.66 32.06 -10.56
C GLU A 235 -11.98 31.93 -9.06
N THR A 236 -11.00 31.80 -8.16
CA THR A 236 -11.34 31.78 -6.73
C THR A 236 -11.87 33.15 -6.31
N THR A 237 -13.12 33.19 -5.87
CA THR A 237 -13.75 34.43 -5.36
C THR A 237 -13.05 34.98 -4.12
N ASN A 238 -12.26 34.15 -3.43
CA ASN A 238 -11.46 34.55 -2.29
C ASN A 238 -9.96 34.44 -2.61
N PRO A 239 -9.24 35.57 -2.85
CA PRO A 239 -7.81 35.57 -3.13
C PRO A 239 -6.93 35.09 -1.96
N GLN A 240 -7.50 35.01 -0.74
CA GLN A 240 -6.81 34.49 0.45
C GLN A 240 -7.00 32.98 0.63
N GLN A 241 -7.82 32.32 -0.19
CA GLN A 241 -8.06 30.88 -0.06
C GLN A 241 -6.90 30.09 -0.65
N GLN A 242 -6.41 29.11 0.10
CA GLN A 242 -5.33 28.23 -0.34
C GLN A 242 -5.88 26.84 -0.64
N ASP A 243 -5.90 26.47 -1.92
CA ASP A 243 -6.30 25.13 -2.33
C ASP A 243 -5.17 24.11 -2.10
N LEU A 244 -5.57 22.93 -1.61
CA LEU A 244 -4.69 21.81 -1.28
C LEU A 244 -5.12 20.55 -2.03
N LEU A 245 -4.13 19.81 -2.52
CA LEU A 245 -4.27 18.42 -2.95
C LEU A 245 -3.71 17.51 -1.86
N ARG A 246 -4.55 16.61 -1.34
CA ARG A 246 -4.18 15.74 -0.23
C ARG A 246 -3.67 14.39 -0.72
N VAL A 247 -2.52 13.98 -0.22
CA VAL A 247 -1.88 12.71 -0.58
C VAL A 247 -1.71 11.88 0.69
N CYS A 248 -2.29 10.69 0.73
CA CYS A 248 -2.41 9.85 1.93
C CYS A 248 -1.81 8.46 1.73
N THR A 249 -1.21 7.90 2.77
CA THR A 249 -0.88 6.47 2.83
C THR A 249 -1.50 5.83 4.05
N THR A 250 -1.96 4.59 3.91
CA THR A 250 -2.48 3.81 5.03
C THR A 250 -2.12 2.33 4.91
N HIS A 251 -2.31 1.60 6.00
CA HIS A 251 -2.30 0.14 6.03
C HIS A 251 -3.44 -0.30 6.95
N LEU A 252 -4.52 -0.82 6.37
CA LEU A 252 -5.70 -1.23 7.12
C LEU A 252 -5.45 -2.53 7.89
N SER A 253 -6.31 -2.84 8.85
CA SER A 253 -6.07 -3.97 9.76
C SER A 253 -6.20 -5.33 9.03
N PRO A 254 -5.14 -6.15 8.91
CA PRO A 254 -5.16 -7.36 8.09
C PRO A 254 -5.94 -8.52 8.72
N ARG A 255 -6.03 -8.52 10.06
CA ARG A 255 -6.76 -9.49 10.86
C ARG A 255 -6.96 -8.89 12.25
N SER A 256 -8.16 -8.46 12.58
CA SER A 256 -8.45 -8.06 13.96
C SER A 256 -8.72 -9.30 14.82
N PRO A 257 -8.27 -9.36 16.09
CA PRO A 257 -8.86 -10.26 17.08
C PRO A 257 -10.32 -9.88 17.42
N ASP A 258 -10.79 -8.73 16.94
CA ASP A 258 -12.18 -8.30 17.07
C ASP A 258 -13.15 -9.30 16.40
N PRO A 259 -14.39 -9.37 16.91
CA PRO A 259 -15.38 -10.31 16.41
C PRO A 259 -15.73 -10.11 14.92
N ASP A 260 -15.53 -8.89 14.38
CA ASP A 260 -15.77 -8.58 12.97
C ASP A 260 -14.63 -7.75 12.36
N PRO A 261 -13.57 -8.38 11.82
CA PRO A 261 -12.47 -7.68 11.16
C PRO A 261 -12.88 -7.00 9.85
N VAL A 262 -14.02 -7.36 9.27
CA VAL A 262 -14.53 -6.84 7.99
C VAL A 262 -15.14 -5.46 8.21
N LEU A 263 -16.06 -5.33 9.19
CA LEU A 263 -16.63 -4.04 9.60
C LEU A 263 -15.56 -3.08 10.12
N TYR A 264 -14.52 -3.61 10.75
CA TYR A 264 -13.41 -2.80 11.24
C TYR A 264 -12.66 -2.10 10.09
N ARG A 265 -12.30 -2.82 9.03
CA ARG A 265 -11.66 -2.22 7.85
C ARG A 265 -12.56 -1.22 7.13
N LEU A 266 -13.87 -1.49 7.06
CA LEU A 266 -14.84 -0.54 6.50
C LEU A 266 -14.86 0.78 7.29
N SER A 267 -14.87 0.71 8.62
CA SER A 267 -14.81 1.89 9.48
C SER A 267 -13.52 2.70 9.30
N GLN A 268 -12.38 2.01 9.19
CA GLN A 268 -11.10 2.67 8.89
C GLN A 268 -11.15 3.37 7.53
N LEU A 269 -11.65 2.69 6.50
CA LEU A 269 -11.75 3.26 5.15
C LEU A 269 -12.72 4.45 5.10
N ARG A 270 -13.81 4.42 5.86
CA ARG A 270 -14.70 5.58 6.05
C ARG A 270 -13.93 6.76 6.65
N GLN A 271 -13.12 6.55 7.68
CA GLN A 271 -12.31 7.62 8.24
C GLN A 271 -11.29 8.17 7.23
N VAL A 272 -10.66 7.30 6.42
CA VAL A 272 -9.80 7.72 5.31
C VAL A 272 -10.54 8.64 4.33
N ALA A 273 -11.78 8.31 3.96
CA ALA A 273 -12.58 9.12 3.06
C ALA A 273 -12.84 10.53 3.63
N GLU A 274 -13.15 10.61 4.92
CA GLU A 274 -13.37 11.88 5.62
C GLU A 274 -12.09 12.72 5.73
N ILE A 275 -10.93 12.08 5.88
CA ILE A 275 -9.61 12.74 5.80
C ILE A 275 -9.39 13.28 4.38
N LEU A 276 -9.63 12.48 3.33
CA LEU A 276 -9.41 12.92 1.94
C LEU A 276 -10.30 14.10 1.54
N ARG A 277 -11.54 14.16 2.05
CA ARG A 277 -12.49 15.26 1.82
C ARG A 277 -12.20 16.51 2.68
N GLY A 278 -11.14 16.48 3.50
CA GLY A 278 -10.81 17.60 4.38
C GLY A 278 -11.76 17.78 5.55
N LYS A 279 -12.62 16.80 5.90
CA LYS A 279 -13.48 16.89 7.11
C LYS A 279 -12.65 16.72 8.38
N ILE A 280 -11.65 15.84 8.32
CA ILE A 280 -10.63 15.64 9.36
C ILE A 280 -9.35 16.36 8.94
N HIS A 281 -8.93 17.36 9.72
CA HIS A 281 -7.74 18.19 9.48
C HIS A 281 -7.20 18.78 10.78
N PRO A 282 -5.91 19.17 10.84
CA PRO A 282 -5.33 19.88 11.99
C PRO A 282 -6.14 21.13 12.37
N PRO A 283 -6.37 21.42 13.65
CA PRO A 283 -7.28 22.50 14.09
C PRO A 283 -6.94 23.90 13.53
N ASP A 284 -5.67 24.19 13.24
CA ASP A 284 -5.20 25.47 12.67
C ASP A 284 -5.52 25.64 11.17
N THR A 285 -5.98 24.59 10.48
CA THR A 285 -6.30 24.63 9.03
C THR A 285 -7.38 25.68 8.70
N LYS A 286 -8.38 25.86 9.58
CA LYS A 286 -9.47 26.84 9.37
C LYS A 286 -8.98 28.28 9.47
N GLU A 287 -8.00 28.54 10.34
CA GLU A 287 -7.38 29.86 10.46
C GLU A 287 -6.57 30.21 9.21
N LYS A 288 -6.03 29.20 8.52
CA LYS A 288 -5.26 29.36 7.28
C LYS A 288 -6.10 29.50 6.01
N ASN A 289 -7.43 29.48 6.11
CA ASN A 289 -8.34 29.52 4.95
C ASN A 289 -7.99 28.47 3.88
N GLN A 290 -7.64 27.27 4.32
CA GLN A 290 -7.21 26.16 3.47
C GLN A 290 -8.41 25.30 3.03
N ASN A 291 -8.42 24.92 1.75
CA ASN A 291 -9.49 24.14 1.13
C ASN A 291 -8.93 22.90 0.44
N VAL A 292 -9.35 21.71 0.85
CA VAL A 292 -8.92 20.45 0.21
C VAL A 292 -9.81 20.20 -1.01
N ILE A 293 -9.27 20.39 -2.21
CA ILE A 293 -10.03 20.30 -3.47
C ILE A 293 -10.08 18.88 -4.05
N GLY A 294 -9.25 17.99 -3.52
CA GLY A 294 -9.18 16.59 -3.92
C GLY A 294 -8.14 15.85 -3.11
N GLY A 295 -8.17 14.54 -3.22
CA GLY A 295 -7.16 13.72 -2.57
C GLY A 295 -7.09 12.30 -3.08
N ILE A 296 -5.93 11.69 -2.85
CA ILE A 296 -5.64 10.30 -3.16
C ILE A 296 -5.05 9.60 -1.92
N VAL A 297 -5.47 8.37 -1.67
CA VAL A 297 -4.88 7.47 -0.69
C VAL A 297 -4.36 6.22 -1.39
N ALA A 298 -3.24 5.70 -0.91
CA ALA A 298 -2.76 4.39 -1.33
C ALA A 298 -2.24 3.55 -0.15
N GLY A 299 -2.00 2.27 -0.42
CA GLY A 299 -1.39 1.34 0.51
C GLY A 299 -2.13 0.04 0.62
N ASP A 300 -1.75 -0.75 1.62
CA ASP A 300 -2.28 -2.08 1.87
C ASP A 300 -3.65 -1.98 2.55
N MET A 301 -4.71 -2.16 1.75
CA MET A 301 -6.09 -2.17 2.23
C MET A 301 -6.45 -3.49 2.91
N ALA A 302 -5.57 -4.49 2.82
CA ALA A 302 -5.66 -5.80 3.43
C ALA A 302 -7.00 -6.54 3.19
N CYS A 303 -7.68 -6.24 2.07
CA CYS A 303 -8.96 -6.85 1.69
C CYS A 303 -8.82 -8.38 1.62
N LYS A 304 -9.64 -9.12 2.38
CA LYS A 304 -9.59 -10.60 2.42
C LYS A 304 -10.77 -11.24 1.70
N ALA A 305 -11.98 -10.74 1.91
CA ALA A 305 -13.17 -11.21 1.21
C ALA A 305 -13.43 -10.42 -0.07
N MET A 306 -14.11 -11.06 -1.03
CA MET A 306 -14.47 -10.43 -2.30
C MET A 306 -15.36 -9.18 -2.11
N SER A 307 -16.27 -9.20 -1.14
CA SER A 307 -17.14 -8.05 -0.83
C SER A 307 -16.37 -6.83 -0.35
N GLU A 308 -15.21 -7.01 0.29
CA GLU A 308 -14.38 -5.90 0.77
C GLU A 308 -13.75 -5.11 -0.37
N HIS A 309 -13.63 -5.70 -1.56
CA HIS A 309 -13.15 -4.97 -2.72
C HIS A 309 -14.11 -3.88 -3.17
N GLU A 310 -15.37 -3.92 -2.75
CA GLU A 310 -16.43 -2.95 -3.09
C GLU A 310 -16.68 -1.93 -1.98
N PHE A 311 -15.93 -1.97 -0.86
CA PHE A 311 -16.11 -1.05 0.26
C PHE A 311 -15.95 0.41 -0.12
N HIS A 312 -15.14 0.73 -1.13
CA HIS A 312 -14.98 2.09 -1.61
C HIS A 312 -16.27 2.66 -2.22
N LYS A 313 -17.18 1.80 -2.70
CA LYS A 313 -18.43 2.20 -3.33
C LYS A 313 -19.60 2.37 -2.36
N THR A 314 -19.45 2.02 -1.09
CA THR A 314 -20.55 2.21 -0.14
C THR A 314 -20.79 3.71 0.06
N PRO A 315 -22.03 4.17 0.27
CA PRO A 315 -22.34 5.60 0.38
C PRO A 315 -21.56 6.33 1.47
N GLU A 316 -21.15 5.63 2.54
CA GLU A 316 -20.39 6.21 3.64
C GLU A 316 -18.91 6.41 3.27
N VAL A 317 -18.38 5.63 2.32
CA VAL A 317 -17.00 5.72 1.86
C VAL A 317 -16.91 6.54 0.58
N ASP A 318 -17.69 6.21 -0.44
CA ASP A 318 -17.82 6.93 -1.73
C ASP A 318 -16.48 7.47 -2.26
N LEU A 319 -15.54 6.55 -2.47
CA LEU A 319 -14.26 6.80 -3.10
C LEU A 319 -14.19 6.07 -4.45
N LYS A 320 -13.45 6.63 -5.40
CA LYS A 320 -13.16 5.99 -6.69
C LYS A 320 -11.91 5.14 -6.57
N ASP A 321 -11.88 3.96 -7.17
CA ASP A 321 -10.71 3.07 -7.23
C ASP A 321 -10.04 3.23 -8.60
N VAL A 322 -8.73 3.50 -8.62
CA VAL A 322 -7.98 3.68 -9.87
C VAL A 322 -8.06 2.44 -10.76
N TRP A 323 -8.20 1.26 -10.16
CA TRP A 323 -8.40 0.01 -10.90
C TRP A 323 -9.70 -0.01 -11.70
N ASP A 324 -10.73 0.70 -11.23
CA ASP A 324 -12.05 0.75 -11.84
C ASP A 324 -12.18 1.88 -12.89
N ASP A 325 -11.20 2.78 -12.99
CA ASP A 325 -11.21 3.92 -13.94
C ASP A 325 -11.25 3.46 -15.41
N VAL A 326 -10.62 2.33 -15.70
CA VAL A 326 -10.61 1.71 -17.04
C VAL A 326 -10.98 0.24 -16.89
N PRO A 327 -11.95 -0.28 -17.68
CA PRO A 327 -12.31 -1.68 -17.63
C PRO A 327 -11.10 -2.59 -17.80
N SER A 328 -10.92 -3.52 -16.86
CA SER A 328 -9.85 -4.51 -16.95
C SER A 328 -10.04 -5.36 -18.22
N PRO A 329 -8.96 -5.68 -18.97
CA PRO A 329 -9.05 -6.59 -20.09
C PRO A 329 -9.67 -7.94 -19.66
N PRO A 330 -10.47 -8.59 -20.53
CA PRO A 330 -11.05 -9.87 -20.21
C PRO A 330 -9.95 -10.90 -19.93
N ALA A 331 -10.13 -11.68 -18.86
CA ALA A 331 -9.17 -12.72 -18.50
C ALA A 331 -9.11 -13.77 -19.63
N PRO A 332 -7.91 -14.19 -20.07
CA PRO A 332 -7.78 -15.17 -21.13
C PRO A 332 -8.43 -16.50 -20.73
N HIS A 333 -9.32 -17.02 -21.57
CA HIS A 333 -10.11 -18.24 -21.31
C HIS A 333 -9.32 -19.56 -21.45
N THR A 334 -8.00 -19.53 -21.63
CA THR A 334 -7.24 -20.76 -21.86
C THR A 334 -6.98 -21.50 -20.54
N ARG A 335 -7.14 -22.84 -20.54
CA ARG A 335 -6.90 -23.68 -19.34
C ARG A 335 -5.43 -23.68 -18.85
N ARG A 336 -4.51 -23.01 -19.55
CA ARG A 336 -3.05 -23.03 -19.28
C ARG A 336 -2.47 -21.64 -19.07
N VAL A 337 -3.23 -20.72 -18.50
CA VAL A 337 -2.70 -19.41 -18.11
C VAL A 337 -1.89 -19.57 -16.82
N SER A 338 -0.67 -19.04 -16.79
CA SER A 338 0.14 -19.05 -15.57
C SER A 338 -0.58 -18.28 -14.45
N ARG A 339 -0.35 -18.65 -13.18
CA ARG A 339 -0.92 -17.91 -12.03
C ARG A 339 -0.53 -16.42 -12.06
N VAL A 340 0.71 -16.14 -12.49
CA VAL A 340 1.22 -14.78 -12.65
C VAL A 340 0.36 -14.00 -13.64
N THR A 341 0.15 -14.57 -14.83
CA THR A 341 -0.67 -13.97 -15.88
C THR A 341 -2.09 -13.74 -15.38
N LEU A 342 -2.76 -14.75 -14.81
CA LEU A 342 -4.13 -14.62 -14.30
C LEU A 342 -4.24 -13.53 -13.23
N GLY A 343 -3.26 -13.46 -12.33
CA GLY A 343 -3.27 -12.46 -11.29
C GLY A 343 -3.12 -11.03 -11.84
N ARG A 344 -2.37 -10.80 -12.91
CA ARG A 344 -2.26 -9.49 -13.56
C ARG A 344 -3.63 -8.99 -14.03
N TYR A 345 -4.40 -9.86 -14.69
CA TYR A 345 -5.78 -9.58 -15.11
C TYR A 345 -6.73 -9.34 -13.93
N ARG A 346 -6.50 -10.00 -12.79
CA ARG A 346 -7.31 -9.85 -11.58
C ARG A 346 -6.89 -8.71 -10.66
N GLY A 347 -5.89 -7.94 -11.05
CA GLY A 347 -5.47 -6.83 -10.21
C GLY A 347 -4.58 -7.23 -9.04
N HIS A 348 -4.17 -8.50 -8.88
CA HIS A 348 -3.49 -8.87 -7.64
C HIS A 348 -2.14 -8.15 -7.49
N THR A 349 -1.85 -7.77 -6.25
CA THR A 349 -0.65 -7.03 -5.83
C THR A 349 0.18 -7.82 -4.81
N PHE A 350 -0.38 -8.92 -4.28
CA PHE A 350 0.24 -9.76 -3.27
C PHE A 350 0.32 -11.24 -3.70
N GLY A 351 1.40 -11.92 -3.25
CA GLY A 351 1.49 -13.38 -3.21
C GLY A 351 2.17 -14.04 -4.41
N TYR A 352 2.86 -13.29 -5.26
CA TYR A 352 3.56 -13.85 -6.44
C TYR A 352 5.03 -14.15 -6.19
N GLN A 353 5.63 -13.48 -5.21
CA GLN A 353 7.06 -13.53 -4.95
C GLN A 353 7.39 -14.61 -3.92
N SER A 354 6.57 -14.81 -2.90
CA SER A 354 6.82 -15.83 -1.88
C SER A 354 6.54 -17.26 -2.36
N ASN A 355 7.20 -18.23 -1.72
CA ASN A 355 6.97 -19.65 -1.94
C ASN A 355 5.46 -19.95 -1.83
N PRO A 356 4.82 -20.57 -2.83
CA PRO A 356 3.39 -20.89 -2.83
C PRO A 356 2.93 -21.66 -1.58
N ALA A 357 3.84 -22.38 -0.92
CA ALA A 357 3.56 -23.07 0.34
C ALA A 357 3.21 -22.11 1.49
N TYR A 358 3.72 -20.88 1.48
CA TYR A 358 3.46 -19.87 2.51
C TYR A 358 2.24 -19.00 2.19
N HIS A 359 1.96 -18.78 0.91
CA HIS A 359 0.86 -17.94 0.45
C HIS A 359 0.06 -18.64 -0.65
N PRO A 360 -0.90 -19.52 -0.28
CA PRO A 360 -1.75 -20.19 -1.25
C PRO A 360 -2.75 -19.25 -1.94
N TYR A 361 -2.84 -17.99 -1.51
CA TYR A 361 -3.80 -17.01 -2.00
C TYR A 361 -3.09 -15.79 -2.57
N HIS A 362 -3.57 -15.34 -3.74
CA HIS A 362 -3.20 -14.08 -4.35
C HIS A 362 -4.35 -13.10 -4.17
N ALA A 363 -4.06 -11.84 -3.89
CA ALA A 363 -5.08 -10.83 -3.63
C ALA A 363 -4.63 -9.44 -4.10
N ARG A 364 -5.61 -8.56 -4.36
CA ARG A 364 -5.41 -7.12 -4.58
C ARG A 364 -5.49 -6.40 -3.23
N HIS A 365 -4.41 -6.50 -2.45
CA HIS A 365 -4.30 -5.86 -1.14
C HIS A 365 -3.99 -4.37 -1.29
N ASP A 366 -2.97 -4.06 -2.08
CA ASP A 366 -2.59 -2.68 -2.39
C ASP A 366 -3.55 -2.04 -3.39
N LYS A 367 -4.05 -0.84 -3.06
CA LYS A 367 -5.01 -0.08 -3.89
C LYS A 367 -4.68 1.40 -3.90
N PHE A 368 -5.22 2.11 -4.89
CA PHE A 368 -5.35 3.56 -4.90
C PHE A 368 -6.82 3.93 -4.86
N PHE A 369 -7.21 4.80 -3.92
CA PHE A 369 -8.53 5.40 -3.89
C PHE A 369 -8.43 6.92 -3.96
N TYR A 370 -9.40 7.58 -4.59
CA TYR A 370 -9.37 9.04 -4.73
C TYR A 370 -10.77 9.68 -4.68
N THR A 371 -10.80 11.00 -4.48
CA THR A 371 -12.01 11.82 -4.47
C THR A 371 -11.71 13.26 -4.88
N GLY A 372 -12.76 14.05 -5.13
CA GLY A 372 -12.67 15.45 -5.54
C GLY A 372 -12.10 15.64 -6.95
N LEU A 373 -11.35 16.72 -7.15
CA LEU A 373 -10.84 17.16 -8.45
C LEU A 373 -9.56 16.42 -8.88
N VAL A 374 -9.51 15.12 -8.66
CA VAL A 374 -8.39 14.26 -9.04
C VAL A 374 -8.70 13.55 -10.36
N GLU A 375 -7.75 13.61 -11.28
CA GLU A 375 -7.71 12.80 -12.50
C GLU A 375 -6.49 11.88 -12.46
N THR A 376 -6.68 10.63 -12.86
CA THR A 376 -5.61 9.62 -12.91
C THR A 376 -5.11 9.48 -14.35
N VAL A 377 -3.80 9.29 -14.50
CA VAL A 377 -3.14 9.10 -15.80
C VAL A 377 -2.15 7.94 -15.72
N PRO A 378 -1.98 7.16 -16.80
CA PRO A 378 -1.05 6.05 -16.81
C PRO A 378 0.39 6.55 -16.88
N LEU A 379 1.30 5.88 -16.15
CA LEU A 379 2.74 6.14 -16.22
C LEU A 379 3.41 5.16 -17.18
N VAL A 380 3.21 5.41 -18.48
CA VAL A 380 3.58 4.48 -19.58
C VAL A 380 5.07 4.13 -19.62
N ASN A 381 5.93 5.08 -19.23
CA ASN A 381 7.38 4.89 -19.29
C ASN A 381 7.94 4.28 -18.00
N GLU A 382 7.31 4.57 -16.86
CA GLU A 382 7.81 4.19 -15.55
C GLU A 382 7.26 2.86 -15.06
N ALA A 383 6.01 2.50 -15.33
CA ALA A 383 5.44 1.22 -14.89
C ALA A 383 5.91 0.03 -15.74
N GLU A 384 6.07 -1.14 -15.11
CA GLU A 384 6.49 -2.38 -15.79
C GLU A 384 5.31 -3.15 -16.39
N ASP A 385 4.13 -2.99 -15.80
CA ASP A 385 2.89 -3.65 -16.18
C ASP A 385 1.74 -2.67 -15.90
N ILE A 386 0.93 -2.37 -16.92
CA ILE A 386 -0.09 -1.34 -16.86
C ILE A 386 -1.44 -1.95 -17.22
N VAL A 387 -2.45 -1.65 -16.41
CA VAL A 387 -3.85 -1.96 -16.68
C VAL A 387 -4.65 -0.67 -16.48
N GLY A 388 -5.08 -0.05 -17.58
CA GLY A 388 -5.69 1.28 -17.51
C GLY A 388 -4.68 2.32 -17.02
N ASN A 389 -5.04 3.03 -15.95
CA ASN A 389 -4.18 4.01 -15.30
C ASN A 389 -3.33 3.42 -14.16
N PHE A 390 -3.55 2.15 -13.83
CA PHE A 390 -2.88 1.45 -12.74
C PHE A 390 -1.60 0.77 -13.24
N GLY A 391 -0.46 1.14 -12.68
CA GLY A 391 0.84 0.54 -12.96
C GLY A 391 1.35 -0.35 -11.83
N ARG A 392 2.18 -1.35 -12.15
CA ARG A 392 2.95 -2.17 -11.20
C ARG A 392 4.46 -2.00 -11.40
N LEU A 393 5.21 -2.17 -10.33
CA LEU A 393 6.66 -2.05 -10.26
C LEU A 393 7.26 -3.15 -9.38
N GLY A 394 8.53 -3.48 -9.60
CA GLY A 394 9.24 -4.50 -8.84
C GLY A 394 8.73 -5.92 -9.11
N LEU A 395 8.11 -6.17 -10.26
CA LEU A 395 7.67 -7.50 -10.66
C LEU A 395 8.87 -8.41 -10.83
N GLY A 396 9.02 -9.41 -9.96
CA GLY A 396 10.18 -10.28 -10.05
C GLY A 396 11.41 -9.76 -9.28
N LEU A 397 11.33 -8.61 -8.60
CA LEU A 397 12.50 -7.97 -8.01
C LEU A 397 13.08 -8.77 -6.85
N LYS A 398 14.35 -9.15 -6.99
CA LYS A 398 15.14 -9.85 -5.99
C LYS A 398 16.44 -9.12 -5.69
N THR A 399 17.09 -9.48 -4.61
CA THR A 399 18.39 -8.97 -4.18
C THR A 399 19.17 -10.04 -3.43
N GLU A 400 20.50 -9.94 -3.43
CA GLU A 400 21.33 -10.76 -2.55
C GLU A 400 21.35 -10.14 -1.15
N ALA A 401 21.19 -10.97 -0.12
CA ALA A 401 21.37 -10.54 1.26
C ALA A 401 22.10 -11.60 2.08
N GLU A 402 22.80 -11.16 3.12
CA GLU A 402 23.27 -12.05 4.18
C GLU A 402 22.08 -12.40 5.08
N VAL A 403 21.79 -13.70 5.19
CA VAL A 403 20.62 -14.23 5.89
C VAL A 403 21.04 -15.36 6.81
N TRP A 404 20.23 -15.65 7.82
CA TRP A 404 20.43 -16.84 8.65
C TRP A 404 19.60 -17.99 8.09
N GLU A 405 20.26 -19.04 7.65
CA GLU A 405 19.64 -20.29 7.21
C GLU A 405 19.59 -21.26 8.39
N ARG A 406 18.40 -21.82 8.64
CA ARG A 406 18.24 -22.98 9.51
C ARG A 406 17.94 -24.19 8.66
N ARG A 407 18.85 -25.17 8.71
CA ARG A 407 18.62 -26.50 8.15
C ARG A 407 17.81 -27.29 9.16
N ALA A 408 16.73 -27.91 8.69
CA ALA A 408 16.05 -28.89 9.51
C ALA A 408 17.04 -30.04 9.73
N GLU A 409 17.49 -30.26 10.97
CA GLU A 409 18.19 -31.48 11.33
C GLU A 409 17.21 -32.63 11.06
N GLY A 410 17.49 -33.41 10.01
CA GLY A 410 16.61 -34.46 9.58
C GLY A 410 16.52 -35.53 10.67
N GLU A 411 15.31 -35.72 11.18
CA GLU A 411 14.88 -37.05 11.63
C GLU A 411 15.14 -38.03 10.48
N ASP A 412 15.97 -39.03 10.74
CA ASP A 412 16.31 -40.15 9.86
C ASP A 412 15.08 -40.81 9.22
N ARG A 413 14.63 -40.34 8.04
CA ARG A 413 13.57 -41.01 7.29
C ARG A 413 13.74 -40.86 5.78
N LYS A 414 14.40 -41.85 5.17
CA LYS A 414 14.12 -42.62 3.93
C LYS A 414 13.34 -42.00 2.74
N SER A 415 13.01 -40.73 2.72
CA SER A 415 12.39 -40.03 1.60
C SER A 415 13.25 -38.83 1.26
N GLU A 416 13.78 -38.83 0.06
CA GLU A 416 14.68 -37.85 -0.55
C GLU A 416 13.95 -36.51 -0.84
N LYS A 417 13.16 -36.01 0.12
CA LYS A 417 12.53 -34.70 0.01
C LYS A 417 13.61 -33.65 0.30
N VAL A 418 14.08 -33.00 -0.77
CA VAL A 418 14.91 -31.80 -0.69
C VAL A 418 14.23 -30.80 0.25
N SER A 419 14.79 -30.64 1.46
CA SER A 419 14.28 -29.67 2.43
C SER A 419 14.58 -28.27 1.91
N VAL A 420 13.54 -27.48 1.64
CA VAL A 420 13.73 -26.07 1.28
C VAL A 420 14.30 -25.35 2.52
N PRO A 421 15.44 -24.66 2.39
CA PRO A 421 16.03 -23.94 3.52
C PRO A 421 15.05 -22.89 4.05
N SER A 422 15.00 -22.78 5.38
CA SER A 422 14.20 -21.77 6.06
C SER A 422 15.08 -20.60 6.49
N TYR A 423 14.77 -19.39 5.99
CA TYR A 423 15.50 -18.20 6.37
C TYR A 423 14.88 -17.56 7.61
N ILE A 424 15.73 -17.13 8.54
CA ILE A 424 15.34 -16.57 9.84
C ILE A 424 15.82 -15.12 9.93
N GLY A 425 14.91 -14.24 10.33
CA GLY A 425 15.23 -12.83 10.56
C GLY A 425 16.26 -12.65 11.68
N HIS A 426 17.15 -11.68 11.51
CA HIS A 426 18.27 -11.45 12.43
C HIS A 426 17.83 -11.28 13.90
N GLU A 427 16.76 -10.52 14.15
CA GLU A 427 16.23 -10.32 15.51
C GLU A 427 15.77 -11.63 16.17
N LYS A 428 15.21 -12.56 15.39
CA LYS A 428 14.78 -13.85 15.92
C LYS A 428 15.98 -14.70 16.33
N VAL A 429 17.07 -14.63 15.56
CA VAL A 429 18.32 -15.30 15.90
C VAL A 429 18.89 -14.71 17.18
N LEU A 430 19.01 -13.39 17.29
CA LEU A 430 19.50 -12.72 18.50
C LEU A 430 18.66 -13.08 19.73
N ARG A 431 17.33 -13.08 19.61
CA ARG A 431 16.43 -13.47 20.71
C ARG A 431 16.60 -14.94 21.11
N ALA A 432 16.78 -15.83 20.14
CA ALA A 432 17.02 -17.24 20.44
C ALA A 432 18.37 -17.44 21.14
N SER A 433 19.43 -16.79 20.66
CA SER A 433 20.75 -16.80 21.28
C SER A 433 20.72 -16.26 22.70
N SER A 434 20.00 -15.16 22.97
CA SER A 434 19.84 -14.62 24.33
C SER A 434 19.10 -15.56 25.29
N LEU A 435 18.35 -16.51 24.76
CA LEU A 435 17.65 -17.55 25.53
C LEU A 435 18.46 -18.86 25.64
N GLY A 436 19.74 -18.84 25.24
CA GLY A 436 20.61 -20.03 25.26
C GLY A 436 20.19 -21.12 24.25
N LYS A 437 19.38 -20.78 23.25
CA LYS A 437 18.94 -21.71 22.20
C LYS A 437 19.81 -21.51 20.96
N GLU A 438 20.97 -22.18 20.92
CA GLU A 438 21.76 -22.25 19.69
C GLU A 438 21.01 -23.10 18.66
N HIS A 439 20.54 -22.49 17.57
CA HIS A 439 19.55 -23.08 16.67
C HIS A 439 20.09 -23.75 15.40
N GLY A 440 21.37 -24.13 15.37
CA GLY A 440 21.97 -24.69 14.14
C GLY A 440 21.83 -23.74 12.94
N CYS A 441 21.76 -22.43 13.21
CA CYS A 441 21.63 -21.41 12.18
C CYS A 441 23.02 -21.06 11.65
N THR A 442 23.16 -21.01 10.33
CA THR A 442 24.39 -20.53 9.67
C THR A 442 24.10 -19.27 8.87
N LYS A 443 25.06 -18.36 8.82
CA LYS A 443 24.97 -17.20 7.93
C LYS A 443 25.30 -17.65 6.51
N VAL A 444 24.42 -17.32 5.57
CA VAL A 444 24.60 -17.59 4.14
C VAL A 444 24.25 -16.35 3.33
N LYS A 445 24.77 -16.27 2.11
CA LYS A 445 24.27 -15.33 1.10
C LYS A 445 23.13 -16.00 0.37
N ALA A 446 21.98 -15.34 0.30
CA ALA A 446 20.81 -15.85 -0.40
C ALA A 446 20.21 -14.78 -1.29
N GLU A 447 19.71 -15.21 -2.44
CA GLU A 447 18.84 -14.40 -3.28
C GLU A 447 17.44 -14.39 -2.64
N ILE A 448 16.96 -13.20 -2.28
CA ILE A 448 15.66 -13.00 -1.64
C ILE A 448 14.84 -11.94 -2.36
N TRP A 449 13.52 -12.01 -2.22
CA TRP A 449 12.61 -11.06 -2.83
C TRP A 449 12.67 -9.69 -2.17
N ALA A 450 12.59 -8.61 -2.95
CA ALA A 450 12.56 -7.26 -2.39
C ALA A 450 11.30 -7.01 -1.53
N SER A 451 10.17 -7.60 -1.88
CA SER A 451 8.94 -7.64 -1.08
C SER A 451 8.08 -8.84 -1.47
N ASP A 452 7.07 -9.18 -0.66
CA ASP A 452 5.99 -10.09 -1.03
C ASP A 452 4.86 -9.40 -1.79
N HIS A 453 4.90 -8.07 -1.78
CA HIS A 453 4.06 -7.16 -2.53
C HIS A 453 4.85 -6.57 -3.70
N PHE A 454 4.16 -6.30 -4.79
CA PHE A 454 4.67 -5.39 -5.81
C PHE A 454 4.37 -3.95 -5.42
N ALA A 455 5.21 -3.02 -5.86
CA ALA A 455 4.82 -1.62 -5.83
C ALA A 455 3.70 -1.39 -6.86
N ILE A 456 2.80 -0.47 -6.53
CA ILE A 456 1.78 0.03 -7.44
C ILE A 456 2.05 1.50 -7.71
N THR A 457 1.71 1.98 -8.90
CA THR A 457 1.93 3.38 -9.27
C THR A 457 0.83 3.95 -10.14
N VAL A 458 0.62 5.27 -10.05
CA VAL A 458 -0.36 6.03 -10.84
C VAL A 458 0.15 7.46 -11.00
N GLY A 459 -0.15 8.11 -12.12
CA GLY A 459 0.00 9.55 -12.28
C GLY A 459 -1.27 10.25 -11.84
N VAL A 460 -1.14 11.36 -11.12
CA VAL A 460 -2.26 12.14 -10.58
C VAL A 460 -2.09 13.59 -11.02
N ARG A 461 -3.15 14.19 -11.56
CA ARG A 461 -3.23 15.62 -11.82
C ARG A 461 -4.59 16.16 -11.41
N LEU A 462 -4.77 17.47 -11.46
CA LEU A 462 -6.05 18.08 -11.14
C LEU A 462 -6.93 18.19 -12.37
N ALA A 463 -8.18 17.76 -12.25
CA ALA A 463 -9.15 17.90 -13.33
C ALA A 463 -9.38 19.38 -13.68
N ARG A 464 -9.37 19.71 -14.98
CA ARG A 464 -9.71 21.06 -15.46
C ARG A 464 -11.18 21.35 -15.21
N ARG A 465 -11.48 22.50 -14.61
CA ARG A 465 -12.86 22.96 -14.41
C ARG A 465 -13.46 23.26 -15.79
N GLY A 466 -14.62 22.67 -16.12
CA GLY A 466 -15.35 22.95 -17.37
C GLY A 466 -15.42 21.82 -18.40
N MET A 467 -14.86 20.63 -18.12
CA MET A 467 -15.07 19.43 -18.95
C MET A 467 -15.77 18.29 -18.19
N SER A 468 -16.59 18.62 -17.18
CA SER A 468 -17.44 17.60 -16.57
C SER A 468 -18.37 17.04 -17.64
N SER A 469 -18.14 15.79 -18.02
CA SER A 469 -18.91 14.99 -18.99
C SER A 469 -20.34 14.68 -18.54
N GLU A 470 -20.88 15.42 -17.57
CA GLU A 470 -22.25 15.27 -17.07
C GLU A 470 -23.32 15.83 -18.04
N GLY A 471 -22.92 16.30 -19.23
CA GLY A 471 -23.83 16.77 -20.27
C GLY A 471 -24.18 15.75 -21.37
N GLU A 472 -23.63 14.53 -21.36
CA GLU A 472 -23.76 13.60 -22.50
C GLU A 472 -24.69 12.38 -22.26
N GLN A 473 -25.59 12.46 -21.28
CA GLN A 473 -26.62 11.44 -21.03
C GLN A 473 -28.00 12.04 -20.74
N SER A 474 -28.67 12.65 -21.73
CA SER A 474 -30.16 12.66 -21.74
C SER A 474 -30.88 12.95 -23.07
N ASP A 475 -30.25 12.96 -24.25
CA ASP A 475 -30.97 13.18 -25.53
C ASP A 475 -31.03 11.93 -26.41
N LYS A 476 -31.47 10.81 -25.84
CA LYS A 476 -31.93 9.65 -26.62
C LYS A 476 -33.43 9.43 -26.44
N ALA A 477 -34.15 9.98 -27.42
CA ALA A 477 -35.37 9.44 -28.02
C ALA A 477 -36.58 9.23 -27.11
N HIS A 478 -37.33 10.31 -26.88
CA HIS A 478 -38.80 10.22 -27.05
C HIS A 478 -39.08 10.44 -28.55
N THR A 479 -39.16 9.34 -29.30
CA THR A 479 -39.90 9.33 -30.56
C THR A 479 -41.35 9.03 -30.21
N ASP A 480 -42.19 10.05 -30.38
CA ASP A 480 -43.64 9.99 -30.28
C ASP A 480 -44.20 8.95 -31.26
N ASP A 481 -44.93 7.97 -30.73
CA ASP A 481 -45.88 7.16 -31.49
C ASP A 481 -47.12 8.02 -31.77
N ALA A 482 -47.13 8.66 -32.93
CA ALA A 482 -48.32 9.25 -33.53
C ALA A 482 -48.54 8.67 -34.94
N LYS A 483 -49.40 7.65 -35.03
CA LYS A 483 -50.17 7.29 -36.24
C LYS A 483 -51.58 6.95 -35.78
N GLN A 484 -52.53 7.89 -35.90
CA GLN A 484 -53.39 8.13 -37.07
C GLN A 484 -54.39 6.99 -37.31
N ASP A 485 -55.58 7.18 -36.74
CA ASP A 485 -56.85 6.75 -37.30
C ASP A 485 -57.10 7.48 -38.63
N VAL A 486 -57.27 6.73 -39.72
CA VAL A 486 -58.11 7.10 -40.88
C VAL A 486 -58.65 5.80 -41.50
N ASP A 487 -59.98 5.76 -41.61
CA ASP A 487 -60.90 4.88 -42.35
C ASP A 487 -61.11 3.40 -41.94
#